data_AF-A0A382P8F0-F1
#
_entry.id   AF-A0A382P8F0-F1
#
_cell.length_a   1.000
_cell.length_b   1.000
_cell.length_c   1.000
_cell.angle_alpha   90.00
_cell.angle_beta   90.00
_cell.angle_gamma   90.00
#
_symmetry.space_group_name_H-M   'P 1'
#
loop_
_entity.id
_entity.type
_entity.pdbx_description
1 polymer ?
#
loop_
_entity_poly.entity_id
_entity_poly.type
_entity_poly.pdbx_seq_one_letter_code
_entity_poly.pdbx_strand_id
1 'polypeptide(L)'
;DVDLILTQFGYAAHIGDPDDSKLRKTASDEKLNRIKIQTEVFNAKYIIPFASFVKFSHIDNYYMNDEMNQISDVEKYIAQKTHAIPIILYPGNKWQIGDGIDNHNAVELYEKDFASEIKLFKESPIISFDELKKLESIYVKNIRERNNWFMIKLLHNLSFFKRAKIYLKDLSIPIIFDLINGIQKSNFQRNDADIITDSDSLAFALKFDYGADTLLANARFRTSGGKTMNFFRLFLIGTLNNNGRRFPFGIIGFLLKEKSMWKTLFVEAVLGKYDFK
;
A
#
# COMPACT_ATOMS: atom_id res chain seq x y z
N ASP A 1 13.08 -14.66 -25.31
CA ASP A 1 12.30 -15.72 -24.66
C ASP A 1 12.79 -15.93 -23.24
N VAL A 2 11.84 -16.03 -22.31
CA VAL A 2 12.09 -16.30 -20.89
C VAL A 2 11.45 -17.64 -20.56
N ASP A 3 12.17 -18.57 -19.92
CA ASP A 3 11.56 -19.87 -19.62
C ASP A 3 10.49 -19.77 -18.53
N LEU A 4 10.76 -19.01 -17.46
CA LEU A 4 9.91 -18.93 -16.28
C LEU A 4 9.74 -17.49 -15.81
N ILE A 5 8.50 -17.09 -15.57
CA ILE A 5 8.17 -15.83 -14.90
C ILE A 5 7.52 -16.12 -13.54
N LEU A 6 8.03 -15.46 -12.51
CA LEU A 6 7.37 -15.35 -11.21
C LEU A 6 6.65 -14.01 -11.19
N THR A 7 5.33 -14.00 -10.95
CA THR A 7 4.55 -12.74 -10.92
C THR A 7 3.50 -12.71 -9.81
N GLN A 8 3.26 -11.50 -9.29
CA GLN A 8 2.16 -11.20 -8.38
C GLN A 8 0.81 -11.38 -9.10
N PHE A 9 -0.21 -11.88 -8.38
CA PHE A 9 -1.56 -12.12 -8.93
C PHE A 9 -2.69 -11.42 -8.16
N GLY A 10 -2.43 -10.84 -6.99
CA GLY A 10 -3.38 -10.04 -6.21
C GLY A 10 -2.91 -8.59 -6.02
N TYR A 11 -3.81 -7.72 -5.57
CA TYR A 11 -3.42 -6.42 -5.02
C TYR A 11 -2.90 -6.58 -3.57
N ALA A 12 -2.07 -5.64 -3.12
CA ALA A 12 -1.40 -5.71 -1.81
C ALA A 12 -1.30 -4.33 -1.13
N ALA A 13 -2.25 -3.44 -1.44
CA ALA A 13 -2.38 -2.12 -0.86
C ALA A 13 -3.85 -1.70 -0.85
N HIS A 14 -4.18 -0.63 -0.12
CA HIS A 14 -5.51 -0.03 -0.08
C HIS A 14 -6.05 0.24 -1.49
N ILE A 15 -7.25 -0.26 -1.77
CA ILE A 15 -8.01 -0.06 -3.01
C ILE A 15 -9.46 0.22 -2.58
N GLY A 16 -9.82 1.50 -2.52
CA GLY A 16 -11.14 1.95 -2.11
C GLY A 16 -11.52 1.65 -0.67
N ASP A 17 -12.65 2.23 -0.28
CA ASP A 17 -13.33 1.99 0.98
C ASP A 17 -14.26 0.75 0.86
N PRO A 18 -14.90 0.27 1.95
CA PRO A 18 -15.70 -0.96 1.92
C PRO A 18 -16.73 -1.04 0.80
N ASP A 19 -17.39 0.08 0.46
CA ASP A 19 -18.42 0.14 -0.57
C ASP A 19 -17.86 0.14 -2.01
N ASP A 20 -16.55 0.29 -2.19
CA ASP A 20 -15.87 0.36 -3.48
C ASP A 20 -15.44 -1.01 -4.04
N SER A 21 -16.27 -2.04 -3.89
CA SER A 21 -15.95 -3.40 -4.38
C SER A 21 -15.59 -3.42 -5.87
N LYS A 22 -16.23 -2.57 -6.69
CA LYS A 22 -15.91 -2.43 -8.11
C LYS A 22 -14.45 -2.00 -8.37
N LEU A 23 -13.88 -1.15 -7.51
CA LEU A 23 -12.48 -0.75 -7.63
C LEU A 23 -11.56 -1.93 -7.32
N ARG A 24 -11.87 -2.71 -6.26
CA ARG A 24 -11.12 -3.91 -5.91
C ARG A 24 -11.20 -4.98 -7.00
N LYS A 25 -12.39 -5.21 -7.56
CA LYS A 25 -12.56 -6.11 -8.70
C LYS A 25 -11.74 -5.67 -9.91
N THR A 26 -11.78 -4.39 -10.26
CA THR A 26 -10.97 -3.83 -11.35
C THR A 26 -9.48 -4.00 -11.09
N ALA A 27 -9.01 -3.78 -9.86
CA ALA A 27 -7.62 -3.98 -9.49
C ALA A 27 -7.19 -5.45 -9.58
N SER A 28 -8.05 -6.40 -9.20
CA SER A 28 -7.81 -7.83 -9.37
C SER A 28 -7.75 -8.25 -10.84
N ASP A 29 -8.69 -7.78 -11.67
CA ASP A 29 -8.69 -8.07 -13.11
C ASP A 29 -7.46 -7.49 -13.81
N GLU A 30 -6.99 -6.32 -13.35
CA GLU A 30 -5.75 -5.70 -13.83
C GLU A 30 -4.52 -6.58 -13.57
N LYS A 31 -4.46 -7.29 -12.43
CA LYS A 31 -3.39 -8.25 -12.14
C LYS A 31 -3.41 -9.44 -13.09
N LEU A 32 -4.58 -9.99 -13.40
CA LEU A 32 -4.69 -11.07 -14.40
C LEU A 32 -4.26 -10.59 -15.79
N ASN A 33 -4.65 -9.37 -16.17
CA ASN A 33 -4.22 -8.78 -17.43
C ASN A 33 -2.69 -8.56 -17.48
N ARG A 34 -2.07 -8.15 -16.37
CA ARG A 34 -0.60 -8.06 -16.28
C ARG A 34 0.09 -9.39 -16.48
N ILE A 35 -0.45 -10.49 -15.96
CA ILE A 35 0.10 -11.83 -16.19
C ILE A 35 0.11 -12.12 -17.70
N LYS A 36 -1.03 -11.91 -18.37
CA LYS A 36 -1.15 -12.10 -19.83
C LYS A 36 -0.12 -11.27 -20.60
N ILE A 37 -0.04 -9.96 -20.31
CA ILE A 37 0.92 -9.06 -20.98
C ILE A 37 2.35 -9.54 -20.77
N GLN A 38 2.72 -9.91 -19.54
CA GLN A 38 4.07 -10.41 -19.25
C GLN A 38 4.36 -11.71 -20.01
N THR A 39 3.43 -12.66 -20.01
CA THR A 39 3.57 -13.92 -20.75
C THR A 39 3.76 -13.69 -22.25
N GLU A 40 2.97 -12.80 -22.87
CA GLU A 40 3.04 -12.49 -24.29
C GLU A 40 4.32 -11.75 -24.67
N VAL A 41 4.69 -10.71 -23.91
CA VAL A 41 5.85 -9.86 -24.21
C VAL A 41 7.17 -10.61 -24.04
N PHE A 42 7.27 -11.46 -23.02
CA PHE A 42 8.49 -12.23 -22.75
C PHE A 42 8.50 -13.62 -23.40
N ASN A 43 7.39 -14.01 -24.05
CA ASN A 43 7.18 -15.33 -24.64
C ASN A 43 7.47 -16.44 -23.61
N ALA A 44 6.81 -16.33 -22.44
CA ALA A 44 7.11 -17.15 -21.28
C ALA A 44 6.51 -18.55 -21.38
N LYS A 45 7.31 -19.59 -21.13
CA LYS A 45 6.82 -20.98 -21.15
C LYS A 45 6.06 -21.36 -19.88
N TYR A 46 6.54 -20.88 -18.73
CA TYR A 46 5.99 -21.20 -17.41
C TYR A 46 5.68 -19.93 -16.62
N ILE A 47 4.61 -19.98 -15.83
CA ILE A 47 4.24 -18.91 -14.90
C ILE A 47 4.08 -19.51 -13.51
N ILE A 48 4.80 -18.96 -12.53
CA ILE A 48 4.55 -19.19 -11.10
C ILE A 48 3.90 -17.94 -10.51
N PRO A 49 2.59 -17.98 -10.21
CA PRO A 49 1.96 -16.95 -9.40
C PRO A 49 2.55 -16.96 -7.99
N PHE A 50 3.02 -15.81 -7.48
CA PHE A 50 3.61 -15.69 -6.14
C PHE A 50 3.24 -14.37 -5.45
N ALA A 51 3.67 -14.21 -4.19
CA ALA A 51 3.57 -12.94 -3.43
C ALA A 51 2.16 -12.33 -3.29
N SER A 52 1.11 -13.16 -3.34
CA SER A 52 -0.29 -12.72 -3.11
C SER A 52 -1.09 -13.63 -2.17
N PHE A 53 -0.44 -14.63 -1.56
CA PHE A 53 -1.03 -15.52 -0.56
C PHE A 53 -1.08 -14.84 0.81
N VAL A 54 -1.85 -13.75 0.89
CA VAL A 54 -2.06 -12.94 2.11
C VAL A 54 -3.55 -12.79 2.37
N LYS A 55 -3.92 -12.60 3.64
CA LYS A 55 -5.29 -12.34 4.07
C LYS A 55 -5.28 -11.17 5.04
N PHE A 56 -6.10 -10.16 4.76
CA PHE A 56 -6.30 -9.03 5.67
C PHE A 56 -7.14 -9.49 6.86
N SER A 57 -6.62 -9.33 8.09
CA SER A 57 -7.19 -9.99 9.27
C SER A 57 -7.58 -9.02 10.40
N HIS A 58 -7.57 -7.70 10.15
CA HIS A 58 -8.10 -6.71 11.08
C HIS A 58 -9.54 -6.35 10.68
N ILE A 59 -10.40 -6.03 11.64
CA ILE A 59 -11.77 -5.55 11.35
C ILE A 59 -11.81 -4.33 10.41
N ASP A 60 -10.71 -3.60 10.31
CA ASP A 60 -10.60 -2.37 9.53
C ASP A 60 -10.20 -2.60 8.09
N ASN A 61 -9.59 -3.75 7.79
CA ASN A 61 -9.07 -4.03 6.45
C ASN A 61 -9.60 -5.36 5.90
N TYR A 62 -10.37 -6.13 6.67
CA TYR A 62 -10.92 -7.41 6.25
C TYR A 62 -11.75 -7.32 4.95
N TYR A 63 -12.42 -6.18 4.72
CA TYR A 63 -13.17 -5.91 3.49
C TYR A 63 -12.30 -6.01 2.22
N MET A 64 -10.97 -5.83 2.34
CA MET A 64 -10.04 -5.94 1.22
C MET A 64 -9.89 -7.37 0.68
N ASN A 65 -10.47 -8.39 1.31
CA ASN A 65 -10.34 -9.78 0.84
C ASN A 65 -11.43 -10.22 -0.17
N ASP A 66 -12.51 -9.45 -0.33
CA ASP A 66 -13.73 -9.88 -1.04
C ASP A 66 -13.54 -10.14 -2.55
N GLU A 67 -12.74 -9.31 -3.21
CA GLU A 67 -12.53 -9.35 -4.66
C GLU A 67 -11.11 -9.82 -5.03
N MET A 68 -10.34 -10.37 -4.08
CA MET A 68 -9.00 -10.90 -4.36
C MET A 68 -9.08 -12.12 -5.28
N ASN A 69 -8.20 -12.18 -6.28
CA ASN A 69 -8.09 -13.36 -7.14
C ASN A 69 -7.74 -14.60 -6.33
N GLN A 70 -8.53 -15.66 -6.47
CA GLN A 70 -8.21 -16.97 -5.91
C GLN A 70 -7.21 -17.69 -6.81
N ILE A 71 -6.38 -18.55 -6.22
CA ILE A 71 -5.30 -19.21 -6.97
C ILE A 71 -5.85 -20.14 -8.06
N SER A 72 -7.01 -20.78 -7.83
CA SER A 72 -7.68 -21.61 -8.83
C SER A 72 -8.16 -20.82 -10.04
N ASP A 73 -8.64 -19.59 -9.83
CA ASP A 73 -9.02 -18.69 -10.92
C ASP A 73 -7.79 -18.23 -11.70
N VAL A 74 -6.68 -17.94 -11.01
CA VAL A 74 -5.41 -17.54 -11.63
C VAL A 74 -4.83 -18.68 -12.46
N GLU A 75 -4.82 -19.89 -11.93
CA GLU A 75 -4.36 -21.09 -12.64
C GLU A 75 -5.17 -21.31 -13.93
N LYS A 76 -6.51 -21.32 -13.83
CA LYS A 76 -7.40 -21.42 -14.99
C LYS A 76 -7.16 -20.29 -15.99
N TYR A 77 -7.01 -19.06 -15.50
CA TYR A 77 -6.76 -17.91 -16.36
C TYR A 77 -5.47 -18.07 -17.16
N ILE A 78 -4.37 -18.48 -16.52
CA ILE A 78 -3.09 -18.71 -17.21
C ILE A 78 -3.25 -19.80 -18.27
N ALA A 79 -3.82 -20.95 -17.89
CA ALA A 79 -4.01 -22.09 -18.80
C ALA A 79 -4.91 -21.77 -20.00
N GLN A 80 -5.92 -20.92 -19.83
CA GLN A 80 -6.92 -20.66 -20.86
C GLN A 80 -6.69 -19.37 -21.66
N LYS A 81 -6.00 -18.38 -21.10
CA LYS A 81 -5.85 -17.03 -21.69
C LYS A 81 -4.42 -16.71 -22.11
N THR A 82 -3.48 -17.63 -21.90
CA THR A 82 -2.08 -17.49 -22.28
C THR A 82 -1.56 -18.79 -22.91
N HIS A 83 -0.34 -18.77 -23.44
CA HIS A 83 0.35 -19.97 -23.93
C HIS A 83 1.26 -20.61 -22.87
N ALA A 84 1.36 -20.02 -21.67
CA ALA A 84 2.22 -20.53 -20.61
C ALA A 84 1.53 -21.62 -19.79
N ILE A 85 2.34 -22.50 -19.22
CA ILE A 85 1.90 -23.53 -18.27
C ILE A 85 1.91 -22.92 -16.85
N PRO A 86 0.77 -22.94 -16.12
CA PRO A 86 0.74 -22.50 -14.73
C PRO A 86 1.42 -23.53 -13.83
N ILE A 87 2.31 -23.05 -12.96
CA ILE A 87 3.02 -23.84 -11.96
C ILE A 87 2.61 -23.32 -10.58
N ILE A 88 1.78 -24.08 -9.85
CA ILE A 88 1.31 -23.69 -8.51
C ILE A 88 2.10 -24.45 -7.46
N LEU A 89 2.81 -23.73 -6.59
CA LEU A 89 3.62 -24.31 -5.53
C LEU A 89 3.09 -23.89 -4.17
N TYR A 90 2.73 -24.87 -3.34
CA TYR A 90 2.45 -24.66 -1.93
C TYR A 90 3.76 -24.60 -1.12
N PRO A 91 3.83 -23.93 0.06
CA PRO A 91 5.05 -23.89 0.85
C PRO A 91 5.69 -25.26 1.09
N GLY A 92 6.98 -25.37 0.76
CA GLY A 92 7.75 -26.63 0.83
C GLY A 92 7.74 -27.47 -0.45
N ASN A 93 6.89 -27.15 -1.45
CA ASN A 93 6.95 -27.80 -2.75
C ASN A 93 8.23 -27.43 -3.50
N LYS A 94 8.68 -28.34 -4.36
CA LYS A 94 9.82 -28.17 -5.27
C LYS A 94 9.38 -28.60 -6.66
N TRP A 95 9.82 -27.87 -7.67
CA TRP A 95 9.58 -28.18 -9.06
C TRP A 95 10.81 -27.79 -9.88
N GLN A 96 11.09 -28.55 -10.93
CA GLN A 96 12.22 -28.33 -11.83
C GLN A 96 11.70 -27.99 -13.23
N ILE A 97 12.36 -27.04 -13.90
CA ILE A 97 11.97 -26.60 -15.24
C ILE A 97 12.02 -27.76 -16.22
N GLY A 98 10.92 -27.94 -16.97
CA GLY A 98 10.75 -29.03 -17.93
C GLY A 98 9.92 -30.19 -17.40
N ASP A 99 9.80 -30.34 -16.08
CA ASP A 99 8.97 -31.39 -15.48
C ASP A 99 7.48 -31.07 -15.62
N GLY A 100 6.67 -32.11 -15.76
CA GLY A 100 5.22 -31.99 -15.59
C GLY A 100 4.87 -31.56 -14.17
N ILE A 101 3.72 -30.91 -14.02
CA ILE A 101 3.17 -30.57 -12.70
C ILE A 101 1.70 -30.96 -12.63
N ASP A 102 1.29 -31.45 -11.46
CA ASP A 102 -0.11 -31.51 -11.07
C ASP A 102 -0.36 -30.44 -10.00
N ASN A 103 -1.10 -29.40 -10.37
CA ASN A 103 -1.41 -28.28 -9.49
C ASN A 103 -2.50 -28.62 -8.47
N HIS A 104 -3.24 -29.72 -8.64
CA HIS A 104 -4.48 -30.00 -7.92
C HIS A 104 -4.30 -29.91 -6.39
N ASN A 105 -3.30 -30.61 -5.85
CA ASN A 105 -3.05 -30.63 -4.41
C ASN A 105 -2.65 -29.24 -3.87
N ALA A 106 -1.82 -28.49 -4.59
CA ALA A 106 -1.40 -27.15 -4.15
C ALA A 106 -2.57 -26.16 -4.17
N VAL A 107 -3.42 -26.23 -5.20
CA VAL A 107 -4.64 -25.42 -5.32
C VAL A 107 -5.62 -25.75 -4.19
N GLU A 108 -5.89 -27.04 -3.94
CA GLU A 108 -6.80 -27.48 -2.87
C GLU A 108 -6.34 -27.00 -1.48
N LEU A 109 -5.04 -27.09 -1.19
CA LEU A 109 -4.48 -26.60 0.08
C LEU A 109 -4.70 -25.09 0.26
N TYR A 110 -4.45 -24.29 -0.80
CA TYR A 110 -4.68 -22.85 -0.74
C TYR A 110 -6.16 -22.48 -0.62
N GLU A 111 -7.06 -23.19 -1.32
CA GLU A 111 -8.50 -22.98 -1.20
C GLU A 111 -8.99 -23.27 0.23
N LYS A 112 -8.50 -24.37 0.82
CA LYS A 112 -8.77 -24.70 2.22
C LYS A 112 -8.26 -23.63 3.18
N ASP A 113 -7.03 -23.15 2.99
CA ASP A 113 -6.44 -22.10 3.82
C ASP A 113 -7.23 -20.78 3.69
N PHE A 114 -7.63 -20.42 2.48
CA PHE A 114 -8.40 -19.20 2.23
C PHE A 114 -9.81 -19.28 2.84
N ALA A 115 -10.47 -20.43 2.73
CA ALA A 115 -11.78 -20.70 3.29
C ALA A 115 -11.78 -20.82 4.83
N SER A 116 -10.61 -21.03 5.45
CA SER A 116 -10.51 -21.14 6.90
C SER A 116 -11.06 -19.90 7.61
N GLU A 117 -11.83 -20.14 8.67
CA GLU A 117 -12.35 -19.09 9.52
C GLU A 117 -11.19 -18.39 10.22
N ILE A 118 -11.15 -17.07 10.10
CA ILE A 118 -10.17 -16.25 10.81
C ILE A 118 -10.86 -15.47 11.91
N LYS A 119 -10.31 -15.53 13.12
CA LYS A 119 -10.68 -14.61 14.18
C LYS A 119 -10.13 -13.24 13.84
N LEU A 120 -11.00 -12.29 13.49
CA LEU A 120 -10.58 -10.93 13.19
C LEU A 120 -9.97 -10.26 14.41
N PHE A 121 -8.84 -9.61 14.19
CA PHE A 121 -8.21 -8.76 15.18
C PHE A 121 -8.96 -7.43 15.27
N LYS A 122 -9.32 -7.04 16.49
CA LYS A 122 -10.08 -5.82 16.78
C LYS A 122 -9.40 -4.88 17.77
N GLU A 123 -8.37 -5.37 18.47
CA GLU A 123 -7.79 -4.70 19.64
C GLU A 123 -6.47 -4.05 19.29
N SER A 124 -6.52 -2.83 18.75
CA SER A 124 -5.30 -2.05 18.54
C SER A 124 -4.99 -1.17 19.75
N PRO A 125 -3.71 -0.96 20.08
CA PRO A 125 -3.32 -0.13 21.22
C PRO A 125 -3.75 1.32 20.99
N ILE A 126 -4.43 1.92 21.95
CA ILE A 126 -4.78 3.34 21.85
C ILE A 126 -3.58 4.18 22.29
N ILE A 127 -3.07 5.02 21.38
CA ILE A 127 -1.95 5.91 21.62
C ILE A 127 -2.48 7.30 21.97
N SER A 128 -2.11 7.82 23.14
CA SER A 128 -2.60 9.11 23.61
C SER A 128 -2.10 10.26 22.71
N PHE A 129 -2.84 11.36 22.70
CA PHE A 129 -2.44 12.57 21.96
C PHE A 129 -1.05 13.08 22.37
N ASP A 130 -0.71 13.02 23.66
CA ASP A 130 0.60 13.44 24.15
C ASP A 130 1.72 12.52 23.67
N GLU A 131 1.47 11.22 23.55
CA GLU A 131 2.45 10.28 23.00
C GLU A 131 2.63 10.49 21.48
N LEU A 132 1.54 10.76 20.75
CA LEU A 132 1.61 11.13 19.33
C LEU A 132 2.45 12.41 19.13
N LYS A 133 2.30 13.41 20.01
CA LYS A 133 3.13 14.63 20.02
C LYS A 133 4.62 14.33 20.22
N LYS A 134 4.97 13.38 21.09
CA LYS A 134 6.37 12.98 21.28
C LYS A 134 6.93 12.28 20.03
N LEU A 135 6.17 11.33 19.47
CA LEU A 135 6.56 10.63 18.24
C LEU A 135 6.72 11.61 17.07
N GLU A 136 5.81 12.58 16.94
CA GLU A 136 5.90 13.63 15.92
C GLU A 136 7.15 14.50 16.08
N SER A 137 7.45 14.95 17.30
CA SER A 137 8.67 15.74 17.55
C SER A 137 9.93 14.98 17.14
N ILE A 138 10.00 13.68 17.44
CA ILE A 138 11.11 12.81 17.00
C ILE A 138 11.14 12.69 15.48
N TYR A 139 9.99 12.44 14.85
CA TYR A 139 9.88 12.33 13.40
C TYR A 139 10.38 13.59 12.69
N VAL A 140 9.83 14.76 13.05
CA VAL A 140 10.20 16.06 12.45
C VAL A 140 11.67 16.39 12.70
N LYS A 141 12.20 16.10 13.89
CA LYS A 141 13.63 16.24 14.19
C LYS A 141 14.48 15.39 13.23
N ASN A 142 14.15 14.11 13.07
CA ASN A 142 14.87 13.21 12.18
C ASN A 142 14.78 13.63 10.70
N ILE A 143 13.63 14.16 10.26
CA ILE A 143 13.49 14.73 8.92
C ILE A 143 14.40 15.94 8.76
N ARG A 144 14.39 16.87 9.72
CA ARG A 144 15.20 18.10 9.69
C ARG A 144 16.70 17.82 9.68
N GLU A 145 17.18 16.85 10.43
CA GLU A 145 18.62 16.53 10.52
C GLU A 145 19.17 15.87 9.25
N ARG A 146 18.33 15.12 8.53
CA ARG A 146 18.76 14.32 7.37
C ARG A 146 18.52 15.03 6.03
N ASN A 147 17.77 16.13 6.00
CA ASN A 147 17.26 16.74 4.77
C ASN A 147 17.52 18.25 4.72
N ASN A 148 17.39 18.84 3.52
CA ASN A 148 17.46 20.29 3.38
C ASN A 148 16.17 20.95 3.91
N TRP A 149 16.25 21.40 5.16
CA TRP A 149 15.13 22.02 5.87
C TRP A 149 14.62 23.32 5.24
N PHE A 150 15.53 24.11 4.64
CA PHE A 150 15.15 25.33 3.93
C PHE A 150 14.22 25.02 2.75
N MET A 151 14.56 23.99 1.97
CA MET A 151 13.74 23.56 0.84
C MET A 151 12.40 22.97 1.27
N ILE A 152 12.36 22.24 2.39
CA ILE A 152 11.10 21.74 2.97
C ILE A 152 10.19 22.91 3.36
N LYS A 153 10.73 23.92 4.06
CA LYS A 153 10.00 25.14 4.42
C LYS A 153 9.49 25.91 3.21
N LEU A 154 10.34 26.09 2.19
CA LEU A 154 9.94 26.75 0.94
C LEU A 154 8.75 26.04 0.30
N LEU A 155 8.80 24.71 0.21
CA LEU A 155 7.74 23.92 -0.42
C LEU A 155 6.49 23.77 0.45
N HIS A 156 6.61 23.86 1.77
CA HIS A 156 5.46 24.04 2.64
C HIS A 156 4.73 25.36 2.34
N ASN A 157 5.47 26.47 2.21
CA ASN A 157 4.90 27.78 1.88
C ASN A 157 4.27 27.82 0.48
N LEU A 158 4.86 27.09 -0.47
CA LEU A 158 4.29 26.89 -1.81
C LEU A 158 3.15 25.85 -1.85
N SER A 159 2.64 25.43 -0.69
CA SER A 159 1.50 24.50 -0.57
C SER A 159 1.73 23.12 -1.21
N PHE A 160 2.98 22.66 -1.29
CA PHE A 160 3.31 21.28 -1.69
C PHE A 160 3.17 20.33 -0.50
N PHE A 161 3.82 20.64 0.63
CA PHE A 161 3.64 19.93 1.92
C PHE A 161 2.47 20.53 2.71
N LYS A 162 1.25 20.39 2.18
CA LYS A 162 0.03 20.88 2.83
C LYS A 162 -0.19 20.18 4.16
N ARG A 163 -0.86 20.88 5.08
CA ARG A 163 -1.38 20.28 6.31
C ARG A 163 -2.37 19.17 5.96
N ALA A 164 -2.27 18.05 6.68
CA ALA A 164 -3.21 16.95 6.60
C ALA A 164 -4.23 17.05 7.71
N LYS A 165 -5.52 16.93 7.38
CA LYS A 165 -6.62 16.76 8.34
C LYS A 165 -6.79 15.28 8.65
N ILE A 166 -6.45 14.87 9.87
CA ILE A 166 -6.50 13.47 10.30
C ILE A 166 -7.57 13.32 11.36
N TYR A 167 -8.56 12.47 11.12
CA TYR A 167 -9.54 12.11 12.16
C TYR A 167 -9.12 10.79 12.82
N LEU A 168 -8.77 10.84 14.10
CA LEU A 168 -8.43 9.67 14.90
C LEU A 168 -9.73 9.06 15.45
N LYS A 169 -10.17 7.94 14.87
CA LYS A 169 -11.50 7.37 15.16
C LYS A 169 -11.60 6.73 16.54
N ASP A 170 -10.53 6.06 17.00
CA ASP A 170 -10.41 5.46 18.32
C ASP A 170 -10.43 6.50 19.46
N LEU A 171 -9.84 7.67 19.22
CA LEU A 171 -9.88 8.80 20.16
C LEU A 171 -11.06 9.75 19.94
N SER A 172 -11.78 9.61 18.83
CA SER A 172 -12.83 10.54 18.39
C SER A 172 -12.39 12.01 18.36
N ILE A 173 -11.17 12.28 17.86
CA ILE A 173 -10.64 13.64 17.77
C ILE A 173 -10.16 14.00 16.35
N PRO A 174 -10.47 15.21 15.86
CA PRO A 174 -9.85 15.79 14.68
C PRO A 174 -8.51 16.45 15.04
N ILE A 175 -7.45 16.11 14.30
CA ILE A 175 -6.13 16.73 14.41
C ILE A 175 -5.64 17.19 13.03
N ILE A 176 -4.74 18.17 13.03
CA ILE A 176 -3.97 18.54 11.85
C ILE A 176 -2.51 18.19 12.08
N PHE A 177 -1.82 17.81 11.00
CA PHE A 177 -0.38 17.58 11.00
C PHE A 177 0.26 18.29 9.81
N ASP A 178 1.38 18.96 10.05
CA ASP A 178 2.33 19.36 9.01
C ASP A 178 3.77 19.32 9.58
N LEU A 179 4.77 19.30 8.70
CA LEU A 179 6.17 19.19 9.11
C LEU A 179 6.68 20.41 9.88
N ILE A 180 6.06 21.58 9.73
CA ILE A 180 6.54 22.86 10.30
C ILE A 180 5.97 23.11 11.70
N ASN A 181 4.66 22.89 11.87
CA ASN A 181 3.92 23.20 13.08
C ASN A 181 3.60 21.96 13.93
N GLY A 182 3.91 20.77 13.42
CA GLY A 182 3.68 19.50 14.09
C GLY A 182 2.19 19.14 14.18
N ILE A 183 1.87 18.25 15.13
CA ILE A 183 0.48 17.84 15.37
C ILE A 183 -0.26 18.88 16.20
N GLN A 184 -1.49 19.24 15.83
CA GLN A 184 -2.34 20.14 16.62
C GLN A 184 -3.78 19.63 16.64
N LYS A 185 -4.50 19.86 17.74
CA LYS A 185 -5.95 19.61 17.76
C LYS A 185 -6.65 20.59 16.82
N SER A 186 -7.74 20.15 16.22
CA SER A 186 -8.57 20.98 15.34
C SER A 186 -10.05 20.79 15.68
N ASN A 187 -10.94 21.33 14.84
CA ASN A 187 -12.39 21.29 15.02
C ASN A 187 -13.15 21.04 13.69
N PHE A 188 -12.48 20.47 12.68
CA PHE A 188 -13.15 20.06 11.43
C PHE A 188 -14.04 18.84 11.65
N GLN A 189 -15.05 18.65 10.78
CA GLN A 189 -15.95 17.50 10.86
C GLN A 189 -15.28 16.24 10.31
N ARG A 190 -15.64 15.05 10.80
CA ARG A 190 -15.09 13.77 10.32
C ARG A 190 -15.15 13.61 8.79
N ASN A 191 -16.20 14.12 8.17
CA ASN A 191 -16.41 14.06 6.72
C ASN A 191 -15.52 15.04 5.92
N ASP A 192 -14.83 15.97 6.59
CA ASP A 192 -13.85 16.87 6.00
C ASP A 192 -12.40 16.39 6.15
N ALA A 193 -12.21 15.20 6.75
CA ALA A 193 -10.88 14.63 6.97
C ALA A 193 -10.21 14.29 5.63
N ASP A 194 -8.90 14.47 5.55
CA ASP A 194 -8.10 13.92 4.46
C ASP A 194 -7.96 12.40 4.62
N ILE A 195 -7.88 11.93 5.87
CA ILE A 195 -7.76 10.52 6.22
C ILE A 195 -8.41 10.25 7.56
N ILE A 196 -9.08 9.11 7.68
CA ILE A 196 -9.61 8.59 8.94
C ILE A 196 -8.82 7.33 9.29
N THR A 197 -8.17 7.30 10.46
CA THR A 197 -7.36 6.16 10.90
C THR A 197 -7.36 6.06 12.43
N ASP A 198 -6.71 5.04 12.98
CA ASP A 198 -6.50 4.89 14.43
C ASP A 198 -5.20 5.55 14.88
N SER A 199 -5.12 5.87 16.17
CA SER A 199 -3.93 6.46 16.77
C SER A 199 -2.70 5.56 16.67
N ASP A 200 -2.85 4.23 16.70
CA ASP A 200 -1.75 3.27 16.51
C ASP A 200 -1.13 3.35 15.12
N SER A 201 -1.98 3.50 14.11
CA SER A 201 -1.58 3.59 12.71
C SER A 201 -0.82 4.89 12.43
N LEU A 202 -1.29 6.01 13.00
CA LEU A 202 -0.56 7.28 12.95
C LEU A 202 0.76 7.19 13.73
N ALA A 203 0.76 6.59 14.92
CA ALA A 203 1.96 6.40 15.73
C ALA A 203 3.02 5.58 14.97
N PHE A 204 2.60 4.52 14.27
CA PHE A 204 3.49 3.72 13.43
C PHE A 204 4.07 4.54 12.27
N ALA A 205 3.24 5.35 11.60
CA ALA A 205 3.68 6.25 10.53
C ALA A 205 4.72 7.29 11.01
N LEU A 206 4.58 7.80 12.23
CA LEU A 206 5.54 8.74 12.84
C LEU A 206 6.81 8.03 13.33
N LYS A 207 6.71 6.77 13.76
CA LYS A 207 7.83 6.02 14.34
C LYS A 207 8.83 5.52 13.30
N PHE A 208 8.35 5.17 12.11
CA PHE A 208 9.17 4.56 11.08
C PHE A 208 9.12 5.36 9.78
N ASP A 209 10.28 5.51 9.13
CA ASP A 209 10.39 6.21 7.86
C ASP A 209 9.51 5.59 6.75
N TYR A 210 9.26 4.28 6.80
CA TYR A 210 8.37 3.54 5.90
C TYR A 210 6.94 3.36 6.46
N GLY A 211 6.62 4.00 7.59
CA GLY A 211 5.40 3.68 8.33
C GLY A 211 4.11 4.08 7.59
N ALA A 212 4.13 5.17 6.83
CA ALA A 212 3.01 5.52 5.95
C ALA A 212 2.84 4.51 4.81
N ASP A 213 3.91 4.00 4.22
CA ASP A 213 3.84 2.96 3.18
C ASP A 213 3.22 1.68 3.75
N THR A 214 3.50 1.38 5.02
CA THR A 214 2.86 0.27 5.75
C THR A 214 1.38 0.51 5.98
N LEU A 215 0.97 1.74 6.31
CA LEU A 215 -0.45 2.11 6.42
C LEU A 215 -1.17 1.98 5.07
N LEU A 216 -0.50 2.35 3.97
CA LEU A 216 -1.03 2.14 2.63
C LEU A 216 -1.18 0.65 2.30
N ALA A 217 -0.16 -0.15 2.61
CA ALA A 217 -0.15 -1.59 2.36
C ALA A 217 -1.20 -2.34 3.19
N ASN A 218 -1.38 -1.96 4.46
CA ASN A 218 -2.29 -2.64 5.38
C ASN A 218 -3.75 -2.15 5.31
N ALA A 219 -4.02 -1.06 4.60
CA ALA A 219 -5.37 -0.51 4.38
C ALA A 219 -6.17 -0.19 5.67
N ARG A 220 -5.50 0.12 6.79
CA ARG A 220 -6.15 0.51 8.06
C ARG A 220 -6.46 2.01 8.12
N PHE A 221 -7.00 2.54 7.04
CA PHE A 221 -7.55 3.90 6.99
C PHE A 221 -8.79 3.95 6.09
N ARG A 222 -9.48 5.08 6.09
CA ARG A 222 -10.59 5.38 5.18
C ARG A 222 -10.38 6.72 4.48
N THR A 223 -10.92 6.81 3.28
CA THR A 223 -11.10 8.08 2.59
C THR A 223 -12.30 8.83 3.19
N SER A 224 -12.42 10.11 2.85
CA SER A 224 -13.46 11.01 3.34
C SER A 224 -13.56 12.18 2.34
N GLY A 225 -14.21 13.28 2.69
CA GLY A 225 -14.39 14.43 1.79
C GLY A 225 -13.11 15.26 1.54
N GLY A 226 -12.03 15.01 2.29
CA GLY A 226 -10.72 15.62 2.06
C GLY A 226 -9.87 14.90 1.00
N LYS A 227 -8.58 15.23 0.96
CA LYS A 227 -7.60 14.65 0.01
C LYS A 227 -6.58 13.80 0.74
N THR A 228 -6.74 12.49 0.71
CA THR A 228 -5.84 11.53 1.39
C THR A 228 -4.37 11.72 1.02
N MET A 229 -4.09 12.19 -0.20
CA MET A 229 -2.72 12.47 -0.62
C MET A 229 -2.02 13.57 0.20
N ASN A 230 -2.76 14.46 0.88
CA ASN A 230 -2.15 15.44 1.80
C ASN A 230 -1.43 14.74 2.96
N PHE A 231 -2.01 13.65 3.47
CA PHE A 231 -1.37 12.83 4.51
C PHE A 231 -0.09 12.18 3.98
N PHE A 232 -0.19 11.39 2.91
CA PHE A 232 0.97 10.64 2.38
C PHE A 232 2.11 11.54 1.91
N ARG A 233 1.83 12.73 1.35
CA ARG A 233 2.86 13.69 0.98
C ARG A 233 3.72 14.16 2.15
N LEU A 234 3.17 14.23 3.37
CA LEU A 234 3.95 14.62 4.56
C LEU A 234 4.95 13.54 4.98
N PHE A 235 4.66 12.27 4.69
CA PHE A 235 5.52 11.13 5.04
C PHE A 235 6.52 10.74 3.95
N LEU A 236 6.34 11.27 2.73
CA LEU A 236 7.20 11.04 1.58
C LEU A 236 8.71 11.21 1.87
N ILE A 237 9.09 12.23 2.66
CA ILE A 237 10.51 12.46 2.98
C ILE A 237 11.06 11.32 3.86
N GLY A 238 10.23 10.77 4.74
CA GLY A 238 10.54 9.53 5.48
C GLY A 238 10.88 8.40 4.51
N THR A 239 9.98 8.08 3.58
CA THR A 239 10.20 7.01 2.58
C THR A 239 11.48 7.22 1.77
N LEU A 240 11.80 8.47 1.39
CA LEU A 240 13.06 8.78 0.71
C LEU A 240 14.27 8.48 1.62
N ASN A 241 14.24 8.91 2.88
CA ASN A 241 15.31 8.65 3.84
C ASN A 241 15.52 7.15 4.05
N ASN A 242 14.43 6.37 4.14
CA ASN A 242 14.48 4.91 4.28
C ASN A 242 15.28 4.25 3.13
N ASN A 243 15.14 4.79 1.92
CA ASN A 243 15.84 4.32 0.72
C ASN A 243 17.23 4.94 0.55
N GLY A 244 17.79 5.57 1.59
CA GLY A 244 19.11 6.20 1.58
C GLY A 244 19.16 7.52 0.79
N ARG A 245 18.02 8.13 0.49
CA ARG A 245 17.91 9.37 -0.31
C ARG A 245 17.52 10.54 0.57
N ARG A 246 18.02 11.73 0.24
CA ARG A 246 17.75 12.96 1.00
C ARG A 246 17.04 14.01 0.13
N PHE A 247 16.07 14.70 0.68
CA PHE A 247 15.34 15.78 0.04
C PHE A 247 16.18 17.06 -0.08
N PRO A 248 16.14 17.80 -1.22
CA PRO A 248 15.31 17.56 -2.40
C PRO A 248 15.96 16.65 -3.46
N PHE A 249 17.28 16.47 -3.47
CA PHE A 249 17.97 15.82 -4.59
C PHE A 249 17.63 14.33 -4.76
N GLY A 250 17.27 13.66 -3.67
CA GLY A 250 16.73 12.31 -3.65
C GLY A 250 15.46 12.15 -4.48
N ILE A 251 14.67 13.22 -4.65
CA ILE A 251 13.49 13.23 -5.53
C ILE A 251 13.90 13.17 -6.99
N ILE A 252 14.94 13.91 -7.39
CA ILE A 252 15.40 13.90 -8.78
C ILE A 252 15.92 12.51 -9.13
N GLY A 253 16.66 11.86 -8.23
CA GLY A 253 17.06 10.46 -8.38
C GLY A 253 15.88 9.48 -8.45
N PHE A 254 14.88 9.66 -7.59
CA PHE A 254 13.64 8.87 -7.57
C PHE A 254 12.84 9.05 -8.88
N LEU A 255 12.62 10.28 -9.34
CA LEU A 255 11.90 10.60 -10.57
C LEU A 255 12.63 10.13 -11.83
N LEU A 256 13.96 10.22 -11.88
CA LEU A 256 14.72 9.88 -13.08
C LEU A 256 15.02 8.38 -13.21
N LYS A 257 15.24 7.66 -12.09
CA LYS A 257 15.73 6.26 -12.13
C LYS A 257 14.69 5.19 -11.83
N GLU A 258 13.62 5.48 -11.09
CA GLU A 258 12.63 4.44 -10.75
C GLU A 258 11.53 4.33 -11.80
N LYS A 259 11.27 3.12 -12.30
CA LYS A 259 10.02 2.74 -12.99
C LYS A 259 9.05 2.09 -11.98
N SER A 260 8.84 2.75 -10.84
CA SER A 260 8.01 2.26 -9.74
C SER A 260 6.58 2.81 -9.84
N MET A 261 5.58 2.07 -9.35
CA MET A 261 4.21 2.58 -9.17
C MET A 261 4.21 3.87 -8.32
N TRP A 262 5.16 3.97 -7.40
CA TRP A 262 5.39 5.18 -6.61
C TRP A 262 5.79 6.37 -7.47
N LYS A 263 6.45 6.21 -8.62
CA LYS A 263 6.74 7.33 -9.52
C LYS A 263 5.47 7.88 -10.16
N THR A 264 4.53 7.03 -10.57
CA THR A 264 3.24 7.49 -11.12
C THR A 264 2.42 8.18 -10.03
N LEU A 265 2.25 7.54 -8.86
CA LEU A 265 1.64 8.12 -7.67
C LEU A 265 2.31 9.44 -7.25
N PHE A 266 3.63 9.50 -7.27
CA PHE A 266 4.41 10.69 -6.91
C PHE A 266 4.28 11.80 -7.96
N VAL A 267 4.36 11.48 -9.25
CA VAL A 267 4.20 12.46 -10.34
C VAL A 267 2.78 13.01 -10.32
N GLU A 268 1.77 12.14 -10.17
CA GLU A 268 0.38 12.57 -10.10
C GLU A 268 0.06 13.27 -8.76
N ALA A 269 0.73 12.91 -7.67
CA ALA A 269 0.71 13.66 -6.41
C ALA A 269 1.41 15.01 -6.53
N VAL A 270 2.54 15.13 -7.23
CA VAL A 270 3.23 16.41 -7.49
C VAL A 270 2.36 17.30 -8.37
N LEU A 271 1.67 16.71 -9.34
CA LEU A 271 0.76 17.42 -10.25
C LEU A 271 -0.62 17.69 -9.64
N GLY A 272 -0.92 17.20 -8.44
CA GLY A 272 -2.20 17.38 -7.76
C GLY A 272 -3.39 16.68 -8.43
N LYS A 273 -3.13 15.70 -9.31
CA LYS A 273 -4.11 15.00 -10.14
C LYS A 273 -4.50 13.62 -9.61
N TYR A 274 -3.81 13.12 -8.58
CA TYR A 274 -4.16 11.86 -7.93
C TYR A 274 -4.86 12.10 -6.60
N ASP A 275 -6.05 11.52 -6.45
CA ASP A 275 -6.62 11.18 -5.15
C ASP A 275 -6.75 9.66 -5.12
N PHE A 276 -6.49 9.07 -3.96
CA PHE A 276 -6.90 7.69 -3.71
C PHE A 276 -8.43 7.71 -3.71
N LYS A 277 -9.04 7.36 -4.84
CA LYS A 277 -10.39 6.79 -4.83
C LYS A 277 -10.20 5.29 -4.73
#